data_AF-A0A8X8WM98-F1
#
_entry.id   AF-A0A8X8WM98-F1
#
_cell.length_a   1.000
_cell.length_b   1.000
_cell.length_c   1.000
_cell.angle_alpha   90.00
_cell.angle_beta   90.00
_cell.angle_gamma   90.00
#
_symmetry.space_group_name_H-M   'P 1'
#
loop_
_entity.id
_entity.type
_entity.pdbx_description
1 polymer ?
#
loop_
_entity_poly.entity_id
_entity_poly.type
_entity_poly.pdbx_seq_one_letter_code
_entity_poly.pdbx_strand_id
1 'polypeptide(L)'
;MPRKLVRDVWTENNWDERKIRAAVLPVGVENDVVEEIMRIPISEANKDVAHWAPTPQGNFTSSSAWDLIRHQQESMEMGAVFNSSLVIDRIQNHLQLAILARKILVTQWKGLSSTTSFKFPRPRRSNASGTRVVRWQLPQHNWTKLNIAGAFLGTTSPAGGEGIIRDEHGNILRGFAEQFDARSGMEVVLKALIKGVDMAKSFGKNIWIETDSQEVVGMVGTRNQGAAEHRHTLTAIRNVLKGCQCKFSHIPKIGNRIANLLANRGGRKAHQNIFDQESAPPWIRALARMDQ
;
A
#
# COMPACT_ATOMS: atom_id res chain seq x y z
N MET A 1 -0.12 19.78 19.93
CA MET A 1 1.08 20.32 20.61
C MET A 1 1.25 21.78 20.18
N PRO A 2 1.38 22.74 21.10
CA PRO A 2 1.85 24.08 20.74
C PRO A 2 3.25 23.95 20.11
N ARG A 3 3.49 24.67 19.00
CA ARG A 3 4.82 24.66 18.36
C ARG A 3 5.81 25.34 19.29
N LYS A 4 6.81 24.60 19.75
CA LYS A 4 7.98 25.14 20.47
C LYS A 4 9.12 25.27 19.47
N LEU A 5 9.82 26.39 19.50
CA LEU A 5 10.95 26.60 18.61
C LEU A 5 12.20 26.01 19.26
N VAL A 6 13.09 25.44 18.46
CA VAL A 6 14.37 24.88 18.93
C VAL A 6 15.18 25.93 19.69
N ARG A 7 15.15 27.19 19.24
CA ARG A 7 15.80 28.33 19.93
C ARG A 7 15.32 28.56 21.37
N ASP A 8 14.14 28.06 21.73
CA ASP A 8 13.58 28.23 23.08
C ASP A 8 14.17 27.20 24.06
N VAL A 9 14.79 26.14 23.55
CA VAL A 9 15.32 24.99 24.31
C VAL A 9 16.78 24.64 23.98
N TRP A 10 17.42 25.42 23.11
CA TRP A 10 18.83 25.33 22.73
C TRP A 10 19.51 26.66 23.04
N THR A 11 20.48 26.65 23.94
CA THR A 11 21.20 27.85 24.42
C THR A 11 22.69 27.55 24.51
N GLU A 12 23.55 28.50 24.14
CA GLU A 12 25.00 28.38 24.27
C GLU A 12 25.58 27.13 23.56
N ASN A 13 25.07 26.83 22.36
CA ASN A 13 25.43 25.64 21.59
C ASN A 13 25.18 24.30 22.31
N ASN A 14 24.21 24.27 23.23
CA ASN A 14 23.81 23.05 23.91
C ASN A 14 22.30 23.00 24.17
N TRP A 15 21.78 21.79 24.40
CA TRP A 15 20.41 21.58 24.80
C TRP A 15 20.20 21.98 26.27
N ASP A 16 19.14 22.73 26.55
CA ASP A 16 18.71 23.03 27.91
C ASP A 16 17.74 21.95 28.39
N GLU A 17 18.27 20.94 29.07
CA GLU A 17 17.51 19.78 29.56
C GLU A 17 16.29 20.20 30.39
N ARG A 18 16.43 21.23 31.24
CA ARG A 18 15.33 21.70 32.10
C ARG A 18 14.20 22.27 31.26
N LYS A 19 14.53 23.07 30.24
CA LYS A 19 13.51 23.63 29.33
C LYS A 19 12.89 22.57 28.42
N ILE A 20 13.66 21.57 27.97
CA ILE A 20 13.12 20.44 27.20
C ILE A 20 12.14 19.64 28.06
N ARG A 21 12.53 19.22 29.27
CA ARG A 21 11.66 18.49 30.20
C ARG A 21 10.39 19.29 30.50
N ALA A 22 10.53 20.59 30.79
CA ALA A 22 9.37 21.46 31.01
C ALA A 22 8.44 21.58 29.79
N ALA A 23 8.98 21.47 28.57
CA ALA A 23 8.20 21.54 27.35
C ALA A 23 7.51 20.21 26.99
N VAL A 24 8.10 19.06 27.34
CA VAL A 24 7.66 17.74 26.82
C VAL A 24 7.01 16.83 27.87
N LEU A 25 7.36 16.94 29.16
CA LEU A 25 6.74 16.14 30.22
C LEU A 25 5.23 16.42 30.39
N PRO A 26 4.75 17.69 30.37
CA PRO A 26 3.32 17.98 30.51
C PRO A 26 2.46 17.44 29.37
N VAL A 27 3.08 17.10 28.23
CA VAL A 27 2.42 16.56 27.04
C VAL A 27 2.61 15.04 26.90
N GLY A 28 3.14 14.39 27.95
CA GLY A 28 3.23 12.93 28.05
C GLY A 28 4.39 12.30 27.27
N VAL A 29 5.44 13.06 26.96
CA VAL A 29 6.68 12.52 26.41
C VAL A 29 7.52 11.94 27.55
N GLU A 30 8.03 10.72 27.35
CA GLU A 30 8.80 9.98 28.35
C GLU A 30 10.25 10.50 28.47
N ASN A 31 10.92 10.18 29.59
CA ASN A 31 12.27 10.67 29.90
C ASN A 31 13.34 10.16 28.93
N ASP A 32 13.16 8.97 28.36
CA ASP A 32 14.07 8.38 27.38
C ASP A 32 14.11 9.19 26.08
N VAL A 33 12.98 9.76 25.65
CA VAL A 33 12.92 10.67 24.50
C VAL A 33 13.69 11.96 24.77
N VAL A 34 13.67 12.45 26.02
CA VAL A 34 14.48 13.62 26.41
C VAL A 34 15.96 13.29 26.31
N GLU A 35 16.39 12.13 26.83
CA GLU A 35 17.78 11.68 26.74
C GLU A 35 18.27 11.54 25.30
N GLU A 36 17.40 11.08 24.39
CA GLU A 36 17.70 11.03 22.96
C GLU A 36 17.82 12.42 22.33
N ILE A 37 16.93 13.37 22.66
CA ILE A 37 17.05 14.75 22.17
C ILE A 37 18.40 15.35 22.57
N MET A 38 18.82 15.15 23.83
CA MET A 38 20.08 15.66 24.36
C MET A 38 21.32 15.15 23.58
N ARG A 39 21.22 14.01 22.88
CA ARG A 39 22.32 13.42 22.09
C ARG A 39 22.41 13.97 20.67
N ILE A 40 21.41 14.74 20.20
CA ILE A 40 21.35 15.23 18.82
C ILE A 40 22.17 16.52 18.67
N PRO A 41 23.24 16.55 17.87
CA PRO A 41 23.97 17.79 17.62
C PRO A 41 23.15 18.71 16.69
N ILE A 42 23.05 20.00 17.04
CA ILE A 42 22.48 21.02 16.14
C ILE A 42 23.62 21.71 15.41
N SER A 43 23.50 21.79 14.09
CA SER A 43 24.44 22.51 13.23
C SER A 43 23.69 23.27 12.16
N GLU A 44 24.00 24.55 12.01
CA GLU A 44 23.42 25.40 10.96
C GLU A 44 23.92 25.03 9.55
N ALA A 45 25.02 24.27 9.46
CA ALA A 45 25.57 23.81 8.18
C ALA A 45 24.87 22.55 7.64
N ASN A 46 24.17 21.82 8.50
CA ASN A 46 23.50 20.57 8.13
C ASN A 46 22.04 20.83 7.75
N LYS A 47 21.52 20.05 6.79
CA LYS A 47 20.09 20.07 6.47
C LYS A 47 19.29 19.44 7.61
N ASP A 48 18.07 19.94 7.83
CA ASP A 48 17.14 19.35 8.78
C ASP A 48 16.88 17.87 8.45
N VAL A 49 17.13 17.00 9.42
CA VAL A 49 16.91 15.56 9.32
C VAL A 49 16.05 15.08 10.49
N ALA A 50 15.12 14.16 10.21
CA ALA A 50 14.30 13.57 11.26
C ALA A 50 15.11 12.52 12.02
N HIS A 51 15.21 12.68 13.33
CA HIS A 51 15.87 11.74 14.22
C HIS A 51 14.87 10.76 14.85
N TRP A 52 15.22 9.47 14.87
CA TRP A 52 14.39 8.40 15.42
C TRP A 52 15.29 7.44 16.19
N ALA A 53 14.88 7.06 17.40
CA ALA A 53 15.59 6.10 18.24
C ALA A 53 14.63 5.02 18.76
N PRO A 54 15.13 3.78 18.97
CA PRO A 54 14.37 2.74 19.65
C PRO A 54 14.21 3.08 21.13
N THR A 55 13.06 2.72 21.72
CA THR A 55 12.89 2.87 23.18
C THR A 55 13.69 1.78 23.90
N PRO A 56 14.33 2.09 25.04
CA PRO A 56 15.07 1.08 25.82
C PRO A 56 14.22 -0.08 26.32
N GLN A 57 12.90 0.10 26.38
CA GLN A 57 11.93 -0.84 26.95
C GLN A 57 11.36 -1.81 25.90
N GLY A 58 11.68 -1.65 24.60
CA GLY A 58 11.17 -2.51 23.52
C GLY A 58 9.68 -2.34 23.20
N ASN A 59 9.08 -1.23 23.63
CA ASN A 59 7.68 -0.92 23.36
C ASN A 59 7.51 -0.44 21.90
N PHE A 60 6.42 -0.81 21.25
CA PHE A 60 6.15 -0.46 19.84
C PHE A 60 5.68 1.01 19.76
N THR A 61 6.47 1.88 19.14
CA THR A 61 6.19 3.33 19.05
C THR A 61 6.18 3.83 17.59
N SER A 62 5.90 5.12 17.39
CA SER A 62 5.90 5.76 16.06
C SER A 62 7.24 5.59 15.36
N SER A 63 8.35 5.49 16.11
CA SER A 63 9.68 5.22 15.58
C SER A 63 9.79 3.79 15.06
N SER A 64 9.36 2.78 15.82
CA SER A 64 9.35 1.37 15.37
C SER A 64 8.49 1.16 14.12
N ALA A 65 7.33 1.82 14.05
CA ALA A 65 6.47 1.77 12.88
C ALA A 65 7.07 2.49 11.66
N TRP A 66 7.77 3.60 11.87
CA TRP A 66 8.51 4.29 10.80
C TRP A 66 9.70 3.46 10.29
N ASP A 67 10.45 2.81 11.19
CA ASP A 67 11.55 1.91 10.83
C ASP A 67 11.05 0.74 10.00
N LEU A 68 9.89 0.17 10.33
CA LEU A 68 9.23 -0.86 9.51
C LEU A 68 8.83 -0.37 8.11
N ILE A 69 8.30 0.86 8.00
CA ILE A 69 7.87 1.44 6.71
C ILE A 69 9.08 1.77 5.84
N ARG A 70 10.13 2.39 6.41
CA ARG A 70 11.30 2.82 5.65
C ARG A 70 12.20 1.65 5.26
N HIS A 71 12.25 0.57 6.06
CA HIS A 71 12.89 -0.68 5.64
C HIS A 71 12.13 -1.38 4.50
N GLN A 72 10.86 -1.01 4.22
CA GLN A 72 10.10 -1.50 3.05
C GLN A 72 10.18 -0.57 1.83
N GLN A 73 10.72 0.66 1.97
CA GLN A 73 10.93 1.64 0.91
C GLN A 73 12.42 2.05 0.87
N GLU A 74 13.24 1.31 0.14
CA GLU A 74 14.71 1.51 0.03
C GLU A 74 15.15 2.79 -0.72
N SER A 75 14.28 3.74 -1.05
CA SER A 75 14.72 4.98 -1.70
C SER A 75 13.81 6.16 -1.38
N MET A 76 14.13 6.87 -0.30
CA MET A 76 13.79 8.29 -0.21
C MET A 76 15.06 9.07 -0.59
N GLU A 77 15.02 9.75 -1.73
CA GLU A 77 16.12 10.59 -2.19
C GLU A 77 16.44 11.68 -1.16
N MET A 78 17.73 11.83 -0.82
CA MET A 78 18.24 12.95 -0.04
C MET A 78 17.97 14.25 -0.82
N GLY A 79 16.88 14.94 -0.46
CA GLY A 79 16.42 16.13 -1.16
C GLY A 79 14.90 16.30 -1.21
N ALA A 80 14.12 15.28 -0.85
CA ALA A 80 12.68 15.42 -0.73
C ALA A 80 12.29 16.38 0.41
N VAL A 81 11.46 17.38 0.10
CA VAL A 81 10.91 18.31 1.10
C VAL A 81 10.19 17.51 2.18
N PHE A 82 10.73 17.55 3.40
CA PHE A 82 10.24 16.79 4.53
C PHE A 82 8.92 17.39 5.05
N ASN A 83 7.81 16.75 4.74
CA ASN A 83 6.51 17.09 5.31
C ASN A 83 6.23 16.16 6.49
N SER A 84 6.55 16.63 7.70
CA SER A 84 6.39 15.87 8.95
C SER A 84 4.97 15.33 9.14
N SER A 85 3.95 16.09 8.72
CA SER A 85 2.55 15.64 8.75
C SER A 85 2.28 14.42 7.87
N LEU A 86 2.85 14.34 6.66
CA LEU A 86 2.66 13.16 5.78
C LEU A 86 3.36 11.90 6.32
N VAL A 87 4.48 12.08 7.00
CA VAL A 87 5.22 11.00 7.66
C VAL A 87 4.40 10.44 8.83
N ILE A 88 3.87 11.32 9.68
CA ILE A 88 3.01 10.96 10.80
C ILE A 88 1.75 10.23 10.32
N ASP A 89 1.09 10.73 9.27
CA ASP A 89 -0.11 10.09 8.71
C ASP A 89 0.18 8.67 8.19
N ARG A 90 1.33 8.43 7.55
CA ARG A 90 1.72 7.10 7.05
C ARG A 90 1.99 6.12 8.19
N ILE A 91 2.72 6.57 9.21
CA ILE A 91 3.03 5.78 10.41
C ILE A 91 1.74 5.38 11.12
N GLN A 92 0.83 6.33 11.34
CA GLN A 92 -0.47 6.07 11.98
C GLN A 92 -1.33 5.06 11.20
N ASN A 93 -1.39 5.18 9.87
CA ASN A 93 -2.14 4.23 9.03
C ASN A 93 -1.56 2.80 9.10
N HIS A 94 -0.24 2.66 9.10
CA HIS A 94 0.41 1.35 9.15
C HIS A 94 0.23 0.66 10.51
N LEU A 95 0.26 1.43 11.60
CA LEU A 95 0.00 0.95 12.95
C LEU A 95 -1.44 0.43 13.12
N GLN A 96 -2.42 1.17 12.60
CA GLN A 96 -3.82 0.74 12.59
C GLN A 96 -3.99 -0.59 11.86
N LEU A 97 -3.32 -0.74 10.71
CA LEU A 97 -3.30 -1.96 9.92
C LEU A 97 -2.66 -3.15 10.66
N ALA A 98 -1.56 -2.93 11.39
CA ALA A 98 -0.90 -3.95 12.20
C ALA A 98 -1.74 -4.40 13.42
N ILE A 99 -2.48 -3.49 14.07
CA ILE A 99 -3.43 -3.84 15.15
C ILE A 99 -4.58 -4.70 14.60
N LEU A 100 -5.20 -4.27 13.50
CA LEU A 100 -6.32 -4.98 12.88
C LEU A 100 -5.92 -6.37 12.37
N ALA A 101 -4.70 -6.55 11.88
CA ALA A 101 -4.13 -7.84 11.50
C ALA A 101 -3.72 -8.74 12.70
N ARG A 102 -4.05 -8.32 13.94
CA ARG A 102 -3.69 -8.97 15.21
C ARG A 102 -2.17 -9.18 15.36
N LYS A 103 -1.35 -8.28 14.81
CA LYS A 103 0.12 -8.33 14.89
C LYS A 103 0.68 -7.59 16.09
N ILE A 104 -0.07 -6.63 16.61
CA ILE A 104 0.24 -5.88 17.83
C ILE A 104 -1.06 -5.63 18.60
N LEU A 105 -1.01 -5.67 19.92
CA LEU A 105 -2.14 -5.34 20.79
C LEU A 105 -2.21 -3.83 21.02
N VAL A 106 -3.42 -3.29 21.14
CA VAL A 106 -3.63 -1.84 21.41
C VAL A 106 -2.91 -1.40 22.69
N THR A 107 -2.84 -2.28 23.69
CA THR A 107 -2.16 -2.03 24.96
C THR A 107 -0.64 -1.97 24.85
N GLN A 108 -0.06 -2.47 23.76
CA GLN A 108 1.39 -2.42 23.50
C GLN A 108 1.83 -1.10 22.84
N TRP A 109 0.88 -0.24 22.47
CA TRP A 109 1.14 1.07 21.89
C TRP A 109 1.11 2.18 22.94
N LYS A 110 2.20 2.94 23.06
CA LYS A 110 2.30 4.15 23.89
C LYS A 110 3.08 5.22 23.11
N GLY A 111 2.61 6.48 23.12
CA GLY A 111 3.32 7.58 22.44
C GLY A 111 2.47 8.67 21.75
N LEU A 112 1.14 8.59 21.79
CA LEU A 112 0.27 9.75 21.54
C LEU A 112 -0.85 9.79 22.57
N SER A 113 -0.63 10.57 23.62
CA SER A 113 -1.63 10.84 24.66
C SER A 113 -2.81 11.62 24.07
N SER A 114 -3.97 10.95 24.05
CA SER A 114 -5.34 11.49 24.15
C SER A 114 -5.84 12.61 23.22
N THR A 115 -5.10 13.11 22.22
CA THR A 115 -5.58 14.21 21.35
C THR A 115 -5.73 13.91 19.87
N THR A 116 -5.48 12.68 19.44
CA THR A 116 -5.98 12.20 18.15
C THR A 116 -6.82 10.96 18.40
N SER A 117 -8.13 11.17 18.57
CA SER A 117 -9.09 10.14 18.15
C SER A 117 -8.60 9.58 16.82
N PHE A 118 -8.43 8.27 16.71
CA PHE A 118 -7.94 7.60 15.51
C PHE A 118 -8.72 8.12 14.30
N LYS A 119 -8.11 9.01 13.51
CA LYS A 119 -8.75 9.57 12.32
C LYS A 119 -8.49 8.61 11.19
N PHE A 120 -9.56 7.99 10.70
CA PHE A 120 -9.58 7.27 9.43
C PHE A 120 -8.80 8.05 8.36
N PRO A 121 -8.05 7.38 7.46
CA PRO A 121 -7.35 8.07 6.38
C PRO A 121 -8.35 8.95 5.63
N ARG A 122 -8.18 10.26 5.75
CA ARG A 122 -8.85 11.19 4.85
C ARG A 122 -8.11 11.08 3.52
N PRO A 123 -8.78 10.71 2.42
CA PRO A 123 -8.17 10.71 1.11
C PRO A 123 -7.64 12.11 0.87
N ARG A 124 -6.51 12.19 0.16
CA ARG A 124 -6.16 13.43 -0.54
C ARG A 124 -7.43 13.95 -1.21
N ARG A 125 -7.86 15.15 -0.83
CA ARG A 125 -8.81 15.91 -1.64
C ARG A 125 -8.09 16.19 -2.96
N SER A 126 -8.25 15.28 -3.92
CA SER A 126 -8.58 15.76 -5.25
C SER A 126 -9.83 16.61 -5.09
N ASN A 127 -9.85 17.81 -5.66
CA ASN A 127 -11.08 18.57 -5.77
C ASN A 127 -12.07 17.76 -6.63
N ALA A 128 -12.82 16.85 -6.00
CA ALA A 128 -13.99 16.14 -6.49
C ALA A 128 -14.58 15.27 -5.35
N SER A 129 -15.80 15.64 -4.94
CA SER A 129 -16.86 14.83 -4.30
C SER A 129 -16.50 13.58 -3.46
N GLY A 130 -16.74 13.68 -2.15
CA GLY A 130 -17.11 12.55 -1.27
C GLY A 130 -16.06 11.45 -1.10
N THR A 131 -15.39 11.42 0.05
CA THR A 131 -14.57 10.28 0.50
C THR A 131 -15.41 8.99 0.56
N ARG A 132 -15.51 8.24 -0.54
CA ARG A 132 -16.12 6.92 -0.55
C ARG A 132 -15.10 5.97 0.07
N VAL A 133 -15.36 5.49 1.28
CA VAL A 133 -14.58 4.38 1.86
C VAL A 133 -14.74 3.19 0.91
N VAL A 134 -13.66 2.83 0.22
CA VAL A 134 -13.64 1.68 -0.69
C VAL A 134 -13.18 0.48 0.12
N ARG A 135 -14.12 -0.36 0.54
CA ARG A 135 -13.81 -1.65 1.17
C ARG A 135 -13.81 -2.73 0.10
N TRP A 136 -12.76 -3.54 0.08
CA TRP A 136 -12.75 -4.76 -0.72
C TRP A 136 -13.83 -5.71 -0.19
N GLN A 137 -14.52 -6.42 -1.09
CA GLN A 137 -15.61 -7.32 -0.71
C GLN A 137 -15.24 -8.76 -0.98
N LEU A 138 -15.57 -9.66 -0.05
CA LEU A 138 -15.49 -11.09 -0.29
C LEU A 138 -16.41 -11.47 -1.47
N PRO A 139 -15.99 -12.41 -2.33
CA PRO A 139 -16.89 -12.97 -3.32
C PRO A 139 -18.00 -13.81 -2.67
N GLN A 140 -19.04 -14.11 -3.44
CA GLN A 140 -20.12 -15.00 -3.00
C GLN A 140 -19.62 -16.43 -2.83
N HIS A 141 -20.39 -17.27 -2.14
CA HIS A 141 -20.06 -18.69 -2.02
C HIS A 141 -19.90 -19.35 -3.40
N ASN A 142 -18.88 -20.19 -3.56
CA ASN A 142 -18.42 -20.81 -4.81
C ASN A 142 -17.94 -19.83 -5.90
N TRP A 143 -17.62 -18.58 -5.55
CA TRP A 143 -16.97 -17.63 -6.46
C TRP A 143 -15.52 -17.39 -6.03
N THR A 144 -14.64 -17.32 -7.02
CA THR A 144 -13.29 -16.77 -6.82
C THR A 144 -13.27 -15.32 -7.27
N LYS A 145 -12.42 -14.51 -6.63
CA LYS A 145 -12.22 -13.12 -7.01
C LYS A 145 -10.81 -12.90 -7.54
N LEU A 146 -10.73 -12.46 -8.79
CA LEU A 146 -9.52 -12.08 -9.49
C LEU A 146 -9.39 -10.55 -9.50
N ASN A 147 -8.44 -10.01 -8.74
CA ASN A 147 -8.06 -8.60 -8.83
C ASN A 147 -6.84 -8.47 -9.75
N ILE A 148 -6.92 -7.65 -10.80
CA ILE A 148 -5.81 -7.40 -11.74
C ILE A 148 -5.37 -5.94 -11.73
N ALA A 149 -4.09 -5.72 -12.03
CA ALA A 149 -3.51 -4.41 -12.28
C ALA A 149 -2.41 -4.53 -13.34
N GLY A 150 -1.91 -3.39 -13.81
CA GLY A 150 -0.77 -3.33 -14.70
C GLY A 150 -0.01 -2.02 -14.53
N ALA A 151 1.31 -2.08 -14.68
CA ALA A 151 2.20 -0.94 -14.68
C ALA A 151 2.97 -0.88 -16.01
N PHE A 152 2.99 0.31 -16.61
CA PHE A 152 3.72 0.59 -17.84
C PHE A 152 4.50 1.89 -17.66
N LEU A 153 5.83 1.81 -17.72
CA LEU A 153 6.73 2.95 -17.49
C LEU A 153 7.31 3.54 -18.80
N GLY A 154 6.86 3.05 -19.96
CA GLY A 154 7.32 3.50 -21.30
C GLY A 154 7.87 2.35 -22.16
N THR A 155 8.20 2.64 -23.43
CA THR A 155 8.59 1.63 -24.44
C THR A 155 9.92 0.93 -24.15
N THR A 156 10.77 1.51 -23.30
CA THR A 156 12.10 0.98 -22.95
C THR A 156 12.15 0.28 -21.59
N SER A 157 11.05 0.29 -20.83
CA SER A 157 10.97 -0.30 -19.49
C SER A 157 10.04 -1.51 -19.48
N PRO A 158 10.29 -2.52 -18.62
CA PRO A 158 9.45 -3.70 -18.60
C PRO A 158 8.03 -3.38 -18.15
N ALA A 159 7.04 -3.90 -18.87
CA ALA A 159 5.64 -3.72 -18.57
C ALA A 159 5.16 -4.87 -17.68
N GLY A 160 4.84 -4.59 -16.42
CA GLY A 160 4.45 -5.60 -15.44
C GLY A 160 2.93 -5.72 -15.37
N GLY A 161 2.40 -6.93 -15.57
CA GLY A 161 0.99 -7.23 -15.33
C GLY A 161 0.82 -8.29 -14.25
N GLU A 162 -0.16 -8.07 -13.38
CA GLU A 162 -0.24 -8.75 -12.09
C GLU A 162 -1.68 -9.03 -11.69
N GLY A 163 -1.83 -10.06 -10.88
CA GLY A 163 -3.12 -10.35 -10.29
C GLY A 163 -3.04 -11.22 -9.06
N ILE A 164 -4.13 -11.17 -8.29
CA ILE A 164 -4.34 -12.02 -7.14
C ILE A 164 -5.73 -12.62 -7.18
N ILE A 165 -5.79 -13.93 -7.01
CA ILE A 165 -6.99 -14.76 -6.98
C ILE A 165 -7.23 -15.14 -5.53
N ARG A 166 -8.43 -14.84 -5.04
CA ARG A 166 -8.87 -15.15 -3.68
C ARG A 166 -10.16 -15.95 -3.65
N ASP A 167 -10.30 -16.79 -2.64
CA ASP A 167 -11.52 -17.55 -2.38
C ASP A 167 -12.59 -16.69 -1.67
N GLU A 168 -13.73 -17.33 -1.36
CA GLU A 168 -14.85 -16.77 -0.61
C GLU A 168 -14.54 -16.40 0.85
N HIS A 169 -13.41 -16.88 1.38
CA HIS A 169 -12.90 -16.52 2.71
C HIS A 169 -11.77 -15.47 2.63
N GLY A 170 -11.43 -15.01 1.42
CA GLY A 170 -10.39 -14.04 1.17
C GLY A 170 -8.97 -14.61 1.28
N ASN A 171 -8.80 -15.93 1.35
CA ASN A 171 -7.50 -16.58 1.29
C ASN A 171 -6.94 -16.50 -0.13
N ILE A 172 -5.62 -16.43 -0.24
CA ILE A 172 -4.93 -16.34 -1.51
C ILE A 172 -4.87 -17.74 -2.13
N LEU A 173 -5.62 -17.94 -3.20
CA LEU A 173 -5.53 -19.18 -3.99
C LEU A 173 -4.31 -19.15 -4.90
N ARG A 174 -4.08 -18.00 -5.55
CA ARG A 174 -2.94 -17.80 -6.44
C ARG A 174 -2.68 -16.32 -6.69
N GLY A 175 -1.43 -15.89 -6.68
CA GLY A 175 -1.01 -14.59 -7.19
C GLY A 175 0.05 -14.74 -8.26
N PHE A 176 0.13 -13.76 -9.15
CA PHE A 176 1.14 -13.72 -10.19
C PHE A 176 1.68 -12.31 -10.40
N ALA A 177 2.94 -12.24 -10.79
CA ALA A 177 3.52 -11.06 -11.41
C ALA A 177 4.41 -11.43 -12.58
N GLU A 178 4.19 -10.80 -13.73
CA GLU A 178 4.83 -11.15 -14.98
C GLU A 178 5.11 -9.93 -15.84
N GLN A 179 6.22 -9.96 -16.58
CA GLN A 179 6.47 -8.99 -17.63
C GLN A 179 5.77 -9.41 -18.92
N PHE A 180 5.03 -8.48 -19.50
CA PHE A 180 4.42 -8.64 -20.81
C PHE A 180 5.15 -7.76 -21.82
N ASP A 181 5.38 -8.29 -23.02
CA ASP A 181 5.70 -7.45 -24.17
C ASP A 181 4.44 -6.64 -24.51
N ALA A 182 4.38 -5.36 -24.12
CA ALA A 182 3.19 -4.53 -24.29
C ALA A 182 3.60 -3.12 -24.68
N ARG A 183 2.78 -2.48 -25.52
CA ARG A 183 3.05 -1.13 -26.06
C ARG A 183 2.29 -0.03 -25.33
N SER A 184 1.39 -0.40 -24.44
CA SER A 184 0.61 0.54 -23.63
C SER A 184 0.24 -0.08 -22.27
N GLY A 185 -0.05 0.76 -21.28
CA GLY A 185 -0.59 0.30 -20.00
C GLY A 185 -1.92 -0.45 -20.14
N MET A 186 -2.72 -0.11 -21.16
CA MET A 186 -3.95 -0.83 -21.48
C MET A 186 -3.66 -2.28 -21.88
N GLU A 187 -2.69 -2.48 -22.78
CA GLU A 187 -2.32 -3.80 -23.25
C GLU A 187 -1.79 -4.69 -22.11
N VAL A 188 -1.06 -4.11 -21.16
CA VAL A 188 -0.59 -4.81 -19.95
C VAL A 188 -1.77 -5.34 -19.13
N VAL A 189 -2.76 -4.49 -18.84
CA VAL A 189 -3.92 -4.90 -18.03
C VAL A 189 -4.75 -5.95 -18.79
N LEU A 190 -4.89 -5.83 -20.11
CA LEU A 190 -5.58 -6.84 -20.92
C LEU A 190 -4.83 -8.19 -20.96
N LYS A 191 -3.49 -8.19 -20.97
CA LYS A 191 -2.69 -9.41 -20.87
C LYS A 191 -2.74 -10.03 -19.48
N ALA A 192 -2.70 -9.20 -18.43
CA ALA A 192 -2.92 -9.64 -17.05
C ALA A 192 -4.31 -10.26 -16.86
N LEU A 193 -5.34 -9.71 -17.52
CA LEU A 193 -6.68 -10.30 -17.55
C LEU A 193 -6.68 -11.70 -18.16
N ILE A 194 -6.07 -11.88 -19.33
CA ILE A 194 -6.03 -13.19 -20.00
C ILE A 194 -5.37 -14.22 -19.09
N LYS A 195 -4.17 -13.90 -18.58
CA LYS A 195 -3.41 -14.80 -17.71
C LYS A 195 -4.16 -15.11 -16.41
N GLY A 196 -4.73 -14.08 -15.77
CA GLY A 196 -5.44 -14.22 -14.51
C GLY A 196 -6.70 -15.08 -14.63
N VAL A 197 -7.46 -14.95 -15.72
CA VAL A 197 -8.65 -15.79 -15.95
C VAL A 197 -8.25 -17.24 -16.21
N ASP A 198 -7.22 -17.46 -17.03
CA ASP A 198 -6.70 -18.82 -17.29
C ASP A 198 -6.27 -19.53 -16.01
N MET A 199 -5.59 -18.81 -15.11
CA MET A 199 -5.23 -19.34 -13.79
C MET A 199 -6.46 -19.57 -12.89
N ALA A 200 -7.40 -18.62 -12.86
CA ALA A 200 -8.59 -18.68 -12.00
C ALA A 200 -9.50 -19.86 -12.34
N LYS A 201 -9.54 -20.30 -13.62
CA LYS A 201 -10.28 -21.49 -14.06
C LYS A 201 -9.94 -22.76 -13.31
N SER A 202 -8.70 -22.90 -12.84
CA SER A 202 -8.26 -24.06 -12.06
C SER A 202 -8.93 -24.17 -10.69
N PHE A 203 -9.56 -23.08 -10.21
CA PHE A 203 -10.23 -23.01 -8.91
C PHE A 203 -11.76 -22.95 -9.01
N GLY A 204 -12.30 -22.83 -10.22
CA GLY A 204 -13.74 -22.77 -10.44
C GLY A 204 -14.15 -22.03 -11.70
N LYS A 205 -15.43 -22.14 -12.05
CA LYS A 205 -16.00 -21.48 -13.24
C LYS A 205 -16.66 -20.14 -12.93
N ASN A 206 -16.91 -19.83 -11.67
CA ASN A 206 -17.52 -18.58 -11.23
C ASN A 206 -16.41 -17.60 -10.81
N ILE A 207 -16.16 -16.59 -11.64
CA ILE A 207 -15.00 -15.69 -11.47
C ILE A 207 -15.50 -14.25 -11.43
N TRP A 208 -15.27 -13.59 -10.29
CA TRP A 208 -15.48 -12.16 -10.16
C TRP A 208 -14.17 -11.42 -10.42
N ILE A 209 -14.11 -10.71 -11.54
CA ILE A 209 -12.96 -9.99 -12.03
C ILE A 209 -13.10 -8.51 -11.65
N GLU A 210 -12.07 -7.97 -10.99
CA GLU A 210 -11.99 -6.59 -10.52
C GLU A 210 -10.71 -5.92 -11.01
N THR A 211 -10.85 -4.70 -11.54
CA THR A 211 -9.73 -3.87 -12.01
C THR A 211 -10.00 -2.39 -11.70
N ASP A 212 -8.94 -1.60 -11.64
CA ASP A 212 -9.00 -0.14 -11.49
C ASP A 212 -9.02 0.63 -12.81
N SER A 213 -9.03 -0.07 -13.96
CA SER A 213 -9.30 0.53 -15.26
C SER A 213 -10.79 0.44 -15.61
N GLN A 214 -11.46 1.58 -15.58
CA GLN A 214 -12.85 1.70 -16.05
C GLN A 214 -12.97 1.36 -17.54
N GLU A 215 -11.93 1.65 -18.34
CA GLU A 215 -11.92 1.35 -19.77
C GLU A 215 -11.94 -0.16 -20.03
N VAL A 216 -11.16 -0.96 -19.28
CA VAL A 216 -11.17 -2.42 -19.41
C VAL A 216 -12.55 -2.99 -19.09
N VAL A 217 -13.20 -2.50 -18.03
CA VAL A 217 -14.57 -2.91 -17.67
C VAL A 217 -15.55 -2.59 -18.81
N GLY A 218 -15.44 -1.40 -19.42
CA GLY A 218 -16.28 -1.00 -20.55
C GLY A 218 -16.02 -1.81 -21.84
N MET A 219 -14.76 -2.09 -22.16
CA MET A 219 -14.38 -2.85 -23.35
C MET A 219 -14.84 -4.30 -23.31
N VAL A 220 -14.73 -4.95 -22.14
CA VAL A 220 -15.15 -6.36 -22.00
C VAL A 220 -16.67 -6.49 -21.86
N GLY A 221 -17.34 -5.47 -21.31
CA GLY A 221 -18.80 -5.43 -21.17
C GLY A 221 -19.56 -5.15 -22.48
N THR A 222 -18.91 -4.59 -23.50
CA THR A 222 -19.55 -4.27 -24.78
C THR A 222 -19.31 -5.37 -25.82
N ARG A 223 -20.33 -5.69 -26.63
CA ARG A 223 -20.16 -6.55 -27.83
C ARG A 223 -19.34 -5.87 -28.94
N ASN A 224 -18.84 -4.66 -28.70
CA ASN A 224 -18.12 -3.89 -29.69
C ASN A 224 -16.72 -4.50 -29.91
N GLN A 225 -16.21 -4.44 -31.14
CA GLN A 225 -14.91 -5.04 -31.46
C GLN A 225 -13.73 -4.27 -30.88
N GLY A 226 -13.97 -3.08 -30.31
CA GLY A 226 -12.94 -2.15 -29.82
C GLY A 226 -12.17 -1.49 -30.97
N ALA A 227 -11.17 -0.67 -30.63
CA ALA A 227 -10.24 -0.11 -31.61
C ALA A 227 -9.48 -1.25 -32.32
N ALA A 228 -9.09 -1.03 -33.59
CA ALA A 228 -8.43 -2.04 -34.42
C ALA A 228 -7.19 -2.66 -33.75
N GLU A 229 -6.44 -1.83 -33.02
CA GLU A 229 -5.24 -2.18 -32.25
C GLU A 229 -5.47 -3.22 -31.13
N HIS A 230 -6.69 -3.32 -30.59
CA HIS A 230 -7.01 -4.22 -29.47
C HIS A 230 -7.79 -5.48 -29.90
N ARG A 231 -8.18 -5.61 -31.18
CA ARG A 231 -9.08 -6.69 -31.64
C ARG A 231 -8.56 -8.10 -31.36
N HIS A 232 -7.27 -8.32 -31.57
CA HIS A 232 -6.65 -9.63 -31.32
C HIS A 232 -6.73 -9.99 -29.83
N THR A 233 -6.32 -9.06 -28.97
CA THR A 233 -6.36 -9.22 -27.51
C THR A 233 -7.79 -9.39 -26.99
N LEU A 234 -8.76 -8.61 -27.49
CA LEU A 234 -10.17 -8.76 -27.13
C LEU A 234 -10.76 -10.10 -27.60
N THR A 235 -10.30 -10.64 -28.73
CA THR A 235 -10.68 -11.99 -29.18
C THR A 235 -10.10 -13.06 -28.27
N ALA A 236 -8.84 -12.93 -27.86
CA ALA A 236 -8.22 -13.82 -26.87
C ALA A 236 -8.96 -13.75 -25.52
N ILE A 237 -9.35 -12.55 -25.06
CA ILE A 237 -10.16 -12.38 -23.85
C ILE A 237 -11.51 -13.10 -23.99
N ARG A 238 -12.23 -12.91 -25.10
CA ARG A 238 -13.50 -13.63 -25.32
C ARG A 238 -13.31 -15.14 -25.30
N ASN A 239 -12.22 -15.64 -25.85
CA ASN A 239 -11.91 -17.07 -25.82
C ASN A 239 -11.59 -17.57 -24.41
N VAL A 240 -10.78 -16.84 -23.63
CA VAL A 240 -10.47 -17.25 -22.25
C VAL A 240 -11.69 -17.14 -21.34
N LEU A 241 -12.64 -16.24 -21.61
CA LEU A 241 -13.88 -16.15 -20.83
C LEU A 241 -14.88 -17.28 -21.13
N LYS A 242 -14.72 -18.01 -22.25
CA LYS A 242 -15.58 -19.16 -22.55
C LYS A 242 -15.48 -20.23 -21.46
N GLY A 243 -16.63 -20.80 -21.10
CA GLY A 243 -16.74 -21.86 -20.10
C GLY A 243 -16.76 -21.37 -18.66
N CYS A 244 -16.78 -20.06 -18.42
CA CYS A 244 -16.87 -19.46 -17.09
C CYS A 244 -18.06 -18.50 -16.98
N GLN A 245 -18.67 -18.46 -15.80
CA GLN A 245 -19.56 -17.40 -15.40
C GLN A 245 -18.73 -16.27 -14.81
N CYS A 246 -18.50 -15.22 -15.61
CA CYS A 246 -17.67 -14.09 -15.22
C CYS A 246 -18.50 -12.86 -14.85
N LYS A 247 -18.14 -12.20 -13.76
CA LYS A 247 -18.66 -10.89 -13.35
C LYS A 247 -17.51 -9.89 -13.41
N PHE A 248 -17.71 -8.72 -14.02
CA PHE A 248 -16.72 -7.64 -14.05
C PHE A 248 -17.19 -6.47 -13.18
N SER A 249 -16.28 -5.87 -12.42
CA SER A 249 -16.53 -4.58 -11.78
C SER A 249 -15.28 -3.73 -11.67
N HIS A 250 -15.49 -2.42 -11.63
CA HIS A 250 -14.44 -1.47 -11.33
C HIS A 250 -14.25 -1.35 -9.81
N ILE A 251 -12.99 -1.33 -9.38
CA ILE A 251 -12.58 -1.01 -8.00
C ILE A 251 -11.53 0.10 -8.04
N PRO A 252 -11.68 1.20 -7.27
CA PRO A 252 -10.66 2.24 -7.21
C PRO A 252 -9.29 1.72 -6.78
N LYS A 253 -8.21 2.38 -7.24
CA LYS A 253 -6.80 2.02 -6.95
C LYS A 253 -6.52 1.63 -5.50
N ILE A 254 -7.12 2.37 -4.55
CA ILE A 254 -6.94 2.15 -3.11
C ILE A 254 -7.54 0.83 -2.61
N GLY A 255 -8.62 0.36 -3.24
CA GLY A 255 -9.23 -0.95 -2.99
C GLY A 255 -8.54 -2.07 -3.76
N ASN A 256 -7.83 -1.74 -4.85
CA ASN A 256 -7.02 -2.68 -5.63
C ASN A 256 -5.54 -2.73 -5.19
N ARG A 257 -5.25 -2.42 -3.92
CA ARG A 257 -3.88 -2.13 -3.46
C ARG A 257 -2.90 -3.28 -3.64
N ILE A 258 -3.33 -4.52 -3.48
CA ILE A 258 -2.44 -5.69 -3.59
C ILE A 258 -1.97 -5.85 -5.03
N ALA A 259 -2.90 -5.86 -5.99
CA ALA A 259 -2.56 -5.95 -7.42
C ALA A 259 -1.71 -4.75 -7.86
N ASN A 260 -2.04 -3.54 -7.43
CA ASN A 260 -1.24 -2.35 -7.75
C ASN A 260 0.18 -2.35 -7.15
N LEU A 261 0.36 -2.89 -5.94
CA LEU A 261 1.69 -3.03 -5.34
C LEU A 261 2.50 -4.14 -6.01
N LEU A 262 1.84 -5.21 -6.45
CA LEU A 262 2.46 -6.22 -7.31
C LEU A 262 2.91 -5.59 -8.63
N ALA A 263 2.09 -4.73 -9.24
CA ALA A 263 2.38 -3.99 -10.47
C ALA A 263 3.66 -3.18 -10.48
N ASN A 264 3.86 -2.41 -9.43
CA ASN A 264 5.07 -1.63 -9.31
C ASN A 264 6.34 -2.48 -9.05
N ARG A 265 6.17 -3.78 -8.71
CA ARG A 265 7.28 -4.69 -8.39
C ARG A 265 7.56 -5.72 -9.50
N GLY A 266 6.54 -6.17 -10.25
CA GLY A 266 6.68 -7.15 -11.34
C GLY A 266 7.53 -6.65 -12.51
N GLY A 267 7.49 -5.34 -12.78
CA GLY A 267 8.34 -4.70 -13.80
C GLY A 267 9.86 -4.80 -13.56
N ARG A 268 10.33 -5.34 -12.43
CA ARG A 268 11.77 -5.41 -12.11
C ARG A 268 12.38 -6.82 -12.18
N LYS A 269 11.59 -7.89 -12.35
CA LYS A 269 12.11 -9.27 -12.41
C LYS A 269 11.71 -9.93 -13.73
N ALA A 270 12.70 -10.46 -14.44
CA ALA A 270 12.52 -11.12 -15.74
C ALA A 270 11.83 -12.50 -15.68
N HIS A 271 11.46 -12.99 -14.49
CA HIS A 271 10.92 -14.34 -14.30
C HIS A 271 9.52 -14.27 -13.68
N GLN A 272 8.65 -15.14 -14.17
CA GLN A 272 7.29 -15.32 -13.69
C GLN A 272 7.32 -15.65 -12.18
N ASN A 273 6.65 -14.83 -11.37
CA ASN A 273 6.53 -15.08 -9.94
C ASN A 273 5.10 -15.51 -9.62
N ILE A 274 4.89 -16.81 -9.40
CA ILE A 274 3.61 -17.39 -8.96
C ILE A 274 3.72 -17.74 -7.48
N PHE A 275 2.68 -17.47 -6.72
CA PHE A 275 2.59 -17.84 -5.31
C PHE A 275 1.16 -18.20 -4.92
N ASP A 276 1.00 -18.85 -3.78
CA ASP A 276 -0.24 -19.21 -3.10
C ASP A 276 -0.25 -18.65 -1.67
N GLN A 277 -1.21 -19.06 -0.83
CA GLN A 277 -1.32 -18.61 0.55
C GLN A 277 -0.07 -18.87 1.39
N GLU A 278 0.66 -19.95 1.14
CA GLU A 278 1.82 -20.34 1.95
C GLU A 278 3.09 -19.66 1.46
N SER A 279 3.28 -19.64 0.14
CA SER A 279 4.43 -19.04 -0.54
C SER A 279 4.32 -17.52 -0.73
N ALA A 280 3.15 -16.91 -0.46
CA ALA A 280 2.97 -15.47 -0.55
C ALA A 280 3.89 -14.68 0.41
N PRO A 281 4.54 -13.62 -0.08
CA PRO A 281 5.29 -12.69 0.77
C PRO A 281 4.46 -12.21 1.98
N PRO A 282 5.06 -12.07 3.18
CA PRO A 282 4.33 -11.72 4.41
C PRO A 282 3.46 -10.45 4.31
N TRP A 283 3.93 -9.43 3.57
CA TRP A 283 3.19 -8.19 3.36
C TRP A 283 1.94 -8.38 2.49
N ILE A 284 1.94 -9.31 1.52
CA ILE A 284 0.77 -9.67 0.73
C ILE A 284 -0.26 -10.37 1.62
N ARG A 285 0.19 -11.33 2.43
CA ARG A 285 -0.69 -12.04 3.39
C ARG A 285 -1.31 -11.09 4.40
N ALA A 286 -0.55 -10.11 4.87
CA ALA A 286 -1.06 -9.05 5.75
C ALA A 286 -2.11 -8.18 5.05
N LEU A 287 -1.83 -7.68 3.83
CA LEU A 287 -2.77 -6.87 3.07
C LEU A 287 -4.05 -7.63 2.72
N ALA A 288 -3.96 -8.92 2.38
CA ALA A 288 -5.11 -9.76 2.08
C ALA A 288 -5.99 -9.95 3.32
N ARG A 289 -5.40 -10.15 4.51
CA ARG A 289 -6.15 -10.21 5.78
C ARG A 289 -6.80 -8.88 6.15
N MET A 290 -6.18 -7.76 5.77
CA MET A 290 -6.74 -6.42 6.02
C MET A 290 -7.86 -6.03 5.03
N ASP A 291 -8.05 -6.81 3.97
CA ASP A 291 -9.21 -6.67 3.07
C ASP A 291 -10.46 -7.41 3.59
N GLN A 292 -10.30 -8.31 4.57
CA GLN A 292 -11.37 -9.07 5.23
C GLN A 292 -11.94 -8.24 6.38
#